data_AF-A0A3L7W6R6-F1
#
_entry.id   AF-A0A3L7W6R6-F1
#
_cell.length_a   1.000
_cell.length_b   1.000
_cell.length_c   1.000
_cell.angle_alpha   90.00
_cell.angle_beta   90.00
_cell.angle_gamma   90.00
#
_symmetry.space_group_name_H-M   'P 1'
#
loop_
_entity.id
_entity.type
_entity.pdbx_description
1 polymer ?
#
loop_
_entity_poly.entity_id
_entity_poly.type
_entity_poly.pdbx_seq_one_letter_code
_entity_poly.pdbx_strand_id
1 'polypeptide(L)'
;MGGNSIVPSASAQPPLAAIEAPPYRVPVTIFNPYDELPEDEPDQRRAPRSTTKVVGGLLAFLLVVAFMLITCTRAYVGSVPERTAEVNRQGLTAEVPKFLALPSLGSDGTRTHGIWVTLRADGTALVISSRGPERACFVNYVIEQSLYRDSCTNATYDRAGAPLSGFAARSLDRFESRVTGDAVVVDLERTRLGACRPPSSESCSPASAPVYRPTY
;
A
#
# COMPACT_ATOMS: atom_id res chain seq x y z
N MET A 1 -24.67 15.70 -46.59
CA MET A 1 -24.77 16.88 -45.70
C MET A 1 -24.37 16.38 -44.31
N GLY A 2 -23.09 16.44 -43.94
CA GLY A 2 -22.39 17.63 -43.47
C GLY A 2 -22.10 17.45 -41.97
N GLY A 3 -21.27 16.45 -41.62
CA GLY A 3 -20.98 16.08 -40.24
C GLY A 3 -19.86 16.95 -39.67
N ASN A 4 -20.18 17.78 -38.67
CA ASN A 4 -19.23 18.63 -37.96
C ASN A 4 -18.29 17.76 -37.11
N SER A 5 -17.01 17.76 -37.48
CA SER A 5 -15.92 17.17 -36.72
C SER A 5 -15.46 18.19 -35.67
N ILE A 6 -15.77 17.93 -34.39
CA ILE A 6 -15.31 18.75 -33.27
C ILE A 6 -13.96 18.19 -32.81
N VAL A 7 -12.89 18.88 -33.19
CA VAL A 7 -11.52 18.58 -32.73
C VAL A 7 -11.36 19.16 -31.32
N PRO A 8 -10.98 18.37 -30.29
CA PRO A 8 -10.69 18.91 -28.97
C PRO A 8 -9.37 19.71 -29.01
N SER A 9 -9.46 21.00 -28.66
CA SER A 9 -8.31 21.88 -28.46
C SER A 9 -7.38 21.33 -27.38
N ALA A 10 -6.13 21.05 -27.76
CA ALA A 10 -5.06 20.74 -26.83
C ALA A 10 -4.76 21.98 -25.97
N SER A 11 -5.01 21.88 -24.67
CA SER A 11 -4.60 22.87 -23.68
C SER A 11 -3.09 22.83 -23.53
N ALA A 12 -2.39 23.85 -24.03
CA ALA A 12 -0.96 24.02 -23.84
C ALA A 12 -0.65 24.20 -22.35
N GLN A 13 0.15 23.29 -21.77
CA GLN A 13 0.69 23.48 -20.43
C GLN A 13 1.75 24.60 -20.46
N PRO A 14 1.71 25.56 -19.53
CA PRO A 14 2.73 26.60 -19.44
C PRO A 14 4.09 25.99 -19.05
N PRO A 15 5.21 26.54 -19.55
CA PRO A 15 6.54 26.05 -19.23
C PRO A 15 6.83 26.21 -17.73
N LEU A 16 7.41 25.19 -17.10
CA LEU A 16 7.97 25.29 -15.76
C LEU A 16 9.06 26.36 -15.76
N ALA A 17 8.80 27.48 -15.09
CA ALA A 17 9.82 28.46 -14.77
C ALA A 17 10.84 27.82 -13.83
N ALA A 18 12.11 27.79 -14.23
CA ALA A 18 13.23 27.39 -13.40
C ALA A 18 13.35 28.37 -12.23
N ILE A 19 13.09 27.90 -11.02
CA ILE A 19 13.31 28.67 -9.80
C ILE A 19 14.82 28.54 -9.48
N GLU A 20 15.60 29.53 -9.89
CA GLU A 20 16.99 29.70 -9.41
C GLU A 20 16.96 30.02 -7.92
N ALA A 21 17.44 29.10 -7.09
CA ALA A 21 17.60 29.32 -5.67
C ALA A 21 18.74 30.33 -5.42
N PRO A 22 18.54 31.38 -4.59
CA PRO A 22 19.59 32.34 -4.30
C PRO A 22 20.75 31.68 -3.52
N PRO A 23 21.99 32.15 -3.71
CA PRO A 23 23.16 31.59 -3.03
C PRO A 23 23.07 31.86 -1.52
N TYR A 24 22.95 30.79 -0.75
CA TYR A 24 22.95 30.82 0.72
C TYR A 24 24.38 31.13 1.21
N ARG A 25 24.60 32.34 1.76
CA ARG A 25 25.87 32.69 2.45
C ARG A 25 25.76 32.32 3.93
N VAL A 26 26.50 31.30 4.34
CA VAL A 26 26.69 30.97 5.76
C VAL A 26 27.74 31.91 6.35
N PRO A 27 27.45 32.70 7.39
CA PRO A 27 28.48 33.42 8.13
C PRO A 27 29.36 32.41 8.86
N VAL A 28 30.62 32.31 8.45
CA VAL A 28 31.63 31.52 9.17
C VAL A 28 32.14 32.37 10.32
N THR A 29 31.66 32.10 11.54
CA THR A 29 32.25 32.64 12.76
C THR A 29 33.49 31.81 13.07
N ILE A 30 34.68 32.35 12.80
CA ILE A 30 35.94 31.72 13.17
C ILE A 30 36.08 31.86 14.68
N PHE A 31 35.80 30.78 15.40
CA PHE A 31 36.03 30.69 16.84
C PHE A 31 37.53 30.57 17.06
N ASN A 32 38.15 31.54 17.73
CA ASN A 32 39.56 31.49 18.09
C ASN A 32 39.72 30.59 19.31
N PRO A 33 40.35 29.40 19.20
CA PRO A 33 40.42 28.43 20.30
C PRO A 33 41.42 28.82 21.41
N TYR A 34 42.03 30.01 21.33
CA TYR A 34 43.07 30.48 22.27
C TYR A 34 42.68 31.75 23.03
N ASP A 35 41.41 32.15 23.07
CA ASP A 35 40.99 33.11 24.09
C ASP A 35 41.12 32.42 25.45
N GLU A 36 42.17 32.80 26.16
CA GLU A 36 42.53 32.35 27.50
C GLU A 36 41.34 32.62 28.42
N LEU A 37 40.61 31.55 28.74
CA LEU A 37 39.55 31.61 29.73
C LEU A 37 40.18 32.03 31.07
N PRO A 38 39.66 33.06 31.73
CA PRO A 38 40.13 33.44 33.05
C PRO A 38 40.07 32.21 33.97
N GLU A 39 41.16 31.94 34.68
CA GLU A 39 41.25 30.84 35.64
C GLU A 39 40.17 31.05 36.72
N ASP A 40 39.04 30.35 36.55
CA ASP A 40 37.90 30.39 37.46
C ASP A 40 38.36 29.79 38.80
N GLU A 41 38.59 30.69 39.75
CA GLU A 41 38.87 30.36 41.14
C GLU A 41 37.76 29.42 41.65
N PRO A 42 38.10 28.24 42.20
CA PRO A 42 37.10 27.24 42.54
C PRO A 42 36.16 27.79 43.62
N ASP A 43 34.96 28.19 43.22
CA ASP A 43 33.89 28.69 44.09
C ASP A 43 33.44 27.59 45.06
N GLN A 44 34.11 27.52 46.21
CA GLN A 44 33.83 26.57 47.29
C GLN A 44 32.54 26.87 48.07
N ARG A 45 31.75 27.88 47.68
CA ARG A 45 30.53 28.28 48.41
C ARG A 45 29.24 27.63 47.90
N ARG A 46 29.31 26.60 47.05
CA ARG A 46 28.10 25.87 46.65
C ARG A 46 27.63 24.90 47.72
N ALA A 47 26.62 25.31 48.47
CA ALA A 47 25.83 24.42 49.32
C ALA A 47 25.42 23.14 48.53
N PRO A 48 25.46 21.95 49.15
CA PRO A 48 25.17 20.69 48.48
C PRO A 48 23.78 20.75 47.84
N ARG A 49 23.73 20.76 46.50
CA ARG A 49 22.49 20.69 45.75
C ARG A 49 21.78 19.40 46.15
N SER A 50 20.64 19.53 46.82
CA SER A 50 19.76 18.44 47.24
C SER A 50 19.52 17.46 46.09
N THR A 51 20.20 16.32 46.13
CA THR A 51 20.15 15.24 45.13
C THR A 51 18.74 14.70 44.92
N THR A 52 17.88 14.77 45.94
CA THR A 52 16.46 14.38 45.89
C THR A 52 15.66 15.15 44.84
N LYS A 53 15.97 16.44 44.64
CA LYS A 53 15.29 17.28 43.63
C LYS A 53 15.71 16.92 42.22
N VAL A 54 16.98 16.56 42.04
CA VAL A 54 17.53 16.16 40.74
C VAL A 54 16.96 14.79 40.32
N VAL A 55 16.96 13.82 41.24
CA VAL A 55 16.40 12.48 40.99
C VAL A 55 14.90 12.55 40.74
N GLY A 56 14.15 13.33 41.54
CA GLY A 56 12.71 13.53 41.34
C GLY A 56 12.38 14.17 39.99
N GLY A 57 13.15 15.19 39.57
CA GLY A 57 12.99 15.83 38.27
C GLY A 57 13.27 14.89 37.09
N LEU A 58 14.33 14.09 37.18
CA LEU A 58 14.66 13.08 36.15
C LEU A 58 13.55 12.04 36.01
N LEU A 59 13.03 11.52 37.14
CA LEU A 59 11.95 10.54 37.13
C LEU A 59 10.67 11.12 36.49
N ALA A 60 10.29 12.35 36.85
CA ALA A 60 9.13 13.01 36.27
C ALA A 60 9.30 13.22 34.75
N PHE A 61 10.48 13.63 34.30
CA PHE A 61 10.78 13.77 32.87
C PHE A 61 10.67 12.43 32.13
N LEU A 62 11.23 11.35 32.68
CA LEU A 62 11.13 10.01 32.08
C LEU A 62 9.68 9.52 31.99
N LEU A 63 8.85 9.80 33.00
CA LEU A 63 7.43 9.47 32.97
C LEU A 63 6.67 10.24 31.88
N VAL A 64 6.97 11.53 31.68
CA VAL A 64 6.38 12.33 30.60
C VAL A 64 6.79 11.78 29.23
N VAL A 65 8.07 11.46 29.04
CA VAL A 65 8.57 10.86 27.78
C VAL A 65 7.90 9.52 27.52
N ALA A 66 7.82 8.64 28.54
CA ALA A 66 7.16 7.35 28.41
C ALA A 66 5.67 7.49 28.06
N PHE A 67 4.96 8.41 28.72
CA PHE A 67 3.56 8.70 28.42
C PHE A 67 3.39 9.19 26.98
N MET A 68 4.24 10.13 26.53
CA MET A 68 4.24 10.64 25.16
C MET A 68 4.43 9.50 24.15
N LEU A 69 5.43 8.63 24.36
CA LEU A 69 5.69 7.47 23.49
C LEU A 69 4.50 6.49 23.43
N ILE A 70 3.85 6.21 24.56
CA ILE A 70 2.65 5.36 24.62
C ILE A 70 1.48 6.02 23.85
N THR A 71 1.29 7.33 23.98
CA THR A 71 0.23 8.03 23.24
C THR A 71 0.49 8.07 21.73
N CYS A 72 1.73 8.34 21.32
CA CYS A 72 2.11 8.35 19.90
C CYS A 72 1.97 6.96 19.27
N THR A 73 2.42 5.89 19.94
CA THR A 73 2.30 4.52 19.42
C THR A 73 0.84 4.10 19.30
N ARG A 74 -0.03 4.43 20.27
CA ARG A 74 -1.47 4.17 20.18
C ARG A 74 -2.13 4.94 19.04
N ALA A 75 -1.81 6.22 18.89
CA ALA A 75 -2.32 7.02 17.79
C ALA A 75 -1.86 6.46 16.43
N TYR A 76 -0.59 6.07 16.32
CA TYR A 76 -0.04 5.48 15.11
C TYR A 76 -0.72 4.16 14.75
N VAL A 77 -0.82 3.22 15.68
CA VAL A 77 -1.47 1.91 15.47
C VAL A 77 -2.95 2.09 15.11
N GLY A 78 -3.67 3.00 15.77
CA GLY A 78 -5.08 3.29 15.43
C GLY A 78 -5.25 4.06 14.12
N SER A 79 -4.20 4.73 13.62
CA SER A 79 -4.22 5.47 12.37
C SER A 79 -3.92 4.62 11.14
N VAL A 80 -3.51 3.35 11.30
CA VAL A 80 -3.36 2.43 10.17
C VAL A 80 -4.77 2.17 9.63
N PRO A 81 -5.11 2.73 8.45
CA PRO A 81 -6.44 2.50 7.90
C PRO A 81 -6.60 1.00 7.71
N GLU A 82 -7.73 0.47 8.17
CA GLU A 82 -8.10 -0.93 7.97
C GLU A 82 -7.90 -1.21 6.47
N ARG A 83 -7.04 -2.17 6.13
CA ARG A 83 -6.73 -2.52 4.73
C ARG A 83 -7.87 -3.35 4.15
N THR A 84 -9.09 -2.87 4.33
CA THR A 84 -10.30 -3.46 3.80
C THR A 84 -10.81 -2.62 2.65
N ALA A 85 -11.27 -3.27 1.59
CA ALA A 85 -12.07 -2.63 0.57
C ALA A 85 -13.54 -3.01 0.77
N GLU A 86 -14.41 -2.02 0.83
CA GLU A 86 -15.86 -2.25 0.87
C GLU A 86 -16.45 -2.06 -0.52
N VAL A 87 -17.24 -3.03 -0.96
CA VAL A 87 -17.96 -2.97 -2.22
C VAL A 87 -19.45 -3.08 -1.94
N ASN A 88 -20.21 -2.05 -2.35
CA ASN A 88 -21.65 -2.06 -2.23
C ASN A 88 -22.25 -3.23 -3.04
N ARG A 89 -22.93 -4.14 -2.34
CA ARG A 89 -23.52 -5.36 -2.88
C ARG A 89 -24.63 -5.09 -3.88
N GLN A 90 -25.41 -4.03 -3.71
CA GLN A 90 -26.47 -3.63 -4.64
C GLN A 90 -25.91 -3.22 -6.00
N GLY A 91 -24.63 -2.83 -6.05
CA GLY A 91 -23.91 -2.52 -7.28
C GLY A 91 -23.24 -3.73 -7.93
N LEU A 92 -23.49 -4.97 -7.45
CA LEU A 92 -22.97 -6.22 -7.99
C LEU A 92 -24.11 -7.02 -8.64
N THR A 93 -23.87 -7.53 -9.85
CA THR A 93 -24.75 -8.49 -10.50
C THR A 93 -24.22 -9.90 -10.25
N ALA A 94 -25.11 -10.84 -9.92
CA ALA A 94 -24.72 -12.22 -9.67
C ALA A 94 -23.97 -12.80 -10.89
N GLU A 95 -22.86 -13.49 -10.62
CA GLU A 95 -21.99 -14.13 -11.61
C GLU A 95 -21.32 -13.18 -12.63
N VAL A 96 -21.41 -11.86 -12.44
CA VAL A 96 -20.74 -10.86 -13.29
C VAL A 96 -19.65 -10.14 -12.48
N PRO A 97 -18.37 -10.32 -12.83
CA PRO A 97 -17.27 -9.66 -12.14
C PRO A 97 -17.33 -8.14 -12.30
N LYS A 98 -17.22 -7.42 -11.18
CA LYS A 98 -17.05 -5.96 -11.15
C LYS A 98 -15.61 -5.63 -10.77
N PHE A 99 -14.98 -4.74 -11.55
CA PHE A 99 -13.65 -4.25 -11.24
C PHE A 99 -13.70 -3.12 -10.20
N LEU A 100 -12.80 -3.19 -9.21
CA LEU A 100 -12.51 -2.10 -8.29
C LEU A 100 -11.00 -1.80 -8.35
N ALA A 101 -10.65 -0.61 -8.82
CA ALA A 101 -9.26 -0.14 -8.83
C ALA A 101 -8.78 0.14 -7.41
N LEU A 102 -7.59 -0.37 -7.07
CA LEU A 102 -6.97 -0.20 -5.76
C LEU A 102 -5.53 0.29 -5.95
N PRO A 103 -5.26 1.60 -5.83
CA PRO A 103 -3.92 2.16 -6.01
C PRO A 103 -2.84 1.52 -5.13
N SER A 104 -3.21 0.99 -3.97
CA SER A 104 -2.31 0.25 -3.06
C SER A 104 -1.75 -1.05 -3.65
N LEU A 105 -2.33 -1.57 -4.73
CA LEU A 105 -1.85 -2.76 -5.45
C LEU A 105 -0.89 -2.43 -6.61
N GLY A 106 -0.63 -1.14 -6.88
CA GLY A 106 0.29 -0.68 -7.92
C GLY A 106 -0.35 -0.52 -9.30
N SER A 107 0.49 -0.47 -10.33
CA SER A 107 0.12 -0.28 -11.73
C SER A 107 1.12 -0.97 -12.65
N ASP A 108 0.68 -1.42 -13.83
CA ASP A 108 1.54 -1.96 -14.89
C ASP A 108 2.07 -0.88 -15.86
N GLY A 109 1.90 0.40 -15.49
CA GLY A 109 2.24 1.56 -16.32
C GLY A 109 1.11 2.00 -17.25
N THR A 110 0.14 1.13 -17.54
CA THR A 110 -1.05 1.45 -18.34
C THR A 110 -2.31 1.55 -17.51
N ARG A 111 -2.43 0.71 -16.46
CA ARG A 111 -3.62 0.61 -15.62
C ARG A 111 -3.26 0.33 -14.18
N THR A 112 -3.96 1.00 -13.27
CA THR A 112 -3.95 0.70 -11.84
C THR A 112 -4.51 -0.70 -11.60
N HIS A 113 -3.80 -1.52 -10.83
CA HIS A 113 -4.29 -2.82 -10.40
C HIS A 113 -5.43 -2.67 -9.40
N GLY A 114 -6.13 -3.77 -9.20
CA GLY A 114 -7.29 -3.81 -8.34
C GLY A 114 -7.73 -5.24 -8.12
N ILE A 115 -9.02 -5.37 -7.85
CA ILE A 115 -9.67 -6.65 -7.63
C ILE A 115 -10.89 -6.77 -8.55
N TRP A 116 -11.16 -7.99 -8.97
CA TRP A 116 -12.42 -8.38 -9.57
C TRP A 116 -13.29 -9.02 -8.47
N VAL A 117 -14.45 -8.42 -8.21
CA VAL A 117 -15.41 -8.89 -7.21
C VAL A 117 -16.60 -9.50 -7.93
N THR A 118 -16.88 -10.76 -7.66
CA THR A 118 -17.99 -11.50 -8.25
C THR A 118 -18.90 -12.01 -7.13
N LEU A 119 -20.15 -11.54 -7.11
CA LEU A 119 -21.17 -12.09 -6.21
C LEU A 119 -21.65 -13.43 -6.79
N ARG A 120 -21.56 -14.51 -6.01
CA ARG A 120 -22.00 -15.83 -6.44
C ARG A 120 -23.48 -16.04 -6.20
N ALA A 121 -24.07 -17.01 -6.90
CA ALA A 121 -25.46 -17.41 -6.73
C ALA A 121 -25.82 -17.84 -5.29
N ASP A 122 -24.86 -18.40 -4.54
CA ASP A 122 -25.03 -18.80 -3.13
C ASP A 122 -24.97 -17.61 -2.13
N GLY A 123 -24.81 -16.38 -2.64
CA GLY A 123 -24.70 -15.17 -1.83
C GLY A 123 -23.30 -14.90 -1.27
N THR A 124 -22.32 -15.77 -1.52
CA THR A 124 -20.91 -15.52 -1.20
C THR A 124 -20.24 -14.63 -2.25
N ALA A 125 -19.05 -14.11 -1.96
CA ALA A 125 -18.27 -13.33 -2.94
C ALA A 125 -16.95 -14.03 -3.27
N LEU A 126 -16.61 -14.05 -4.56
CA LEU A 126 -15.27 -14.38 -5.04
C LEU A 126 -14.53 -13.08 -5.37
N VAL A 127 -13.36 -12.91 -4.76
CA VAL A 127 -12.50 -11.76 -5.01
C VAL A 127 -11.14 -12.23 -5.50
N ILE A 128 -10.79 -11.82 -6.72
CA ILE A 128 -9.52 -12.19 -7.36
C ILE A 128 -8.72 -10.94 -7.75
N SER A 129 -7.41 -11.06 -7.74
CA SER A 129 -6.49 -10.00 -8.16
C SER A 129 -6.61 -9.73 -9.65
N SER A 130 -6.58 -8.45 -10.05
CA SER A 130 -6.42 -8.06 -11.45
C SER A 130 -4.94 -8.00 -11.88
N ARG A 131 -4.01 -8.41 -11.01
CA ARG A 131 -2.57 -8.46 -11.29
C ARG A 131 -2.18 -9.88 -11.66
N GLY A 132 -1.64 -10.07 -12.86
CA GLY A 132 -1.18 -11.35 -13.37
C GLY A 132 0.04 -11.88 -12.59
N PRO A 133 0.13 -13.19 -12.32
CA PRO A 133 1.15 -13.77 -11.46
C PRO A 133 2.57 -13.72 -12.05
N GLU A 134 2.71 -13.71 -13.38
CA GLU A 134 4.01 -13.84 -14.06
C GLU A 134 4.75 -12.50 -14.19
N ARG A 135 4.07 -11.50 -14.76
CA ARG A 135 4.66 -10.20 -15.13
C ARG A 135 3.99 -9.03 -14.45
N ALA A 136 3.12 -9.29 -13.47
CA ALA A 136 2.33 -8.25 -12.81
C ALA A 136 1.48 -7.40 -13.78
N CYS A 137 1.11 -7.92 -14.95
CA CYS A 137 0.31 -7.16 -15.90
C CYS A 137 -1.18 -7.15 -15.53
N PHE A 138 -1.93 -6.20 -16.06
CA PHE A 138 -3.36 -6.12 -15.84
C PHE A 138 -4.11 -7.29 -16.50
N VAL A 139 -4.90 -8.01 -15.71
CA VAL A 139 -5.75 -9.11 -16.13
C VAL A 139 -7.17 -8.58 -16.35
N ASN A 140 -7.63 -8.61 -17.60
CA ASN A 140 -8.95 -8.13 -18.02
C ASN A 140 -9.99 -9.26 -17.93
N TYR A 141 -11.23 -8.95 -17.57
CA TYR A 141 -12.35 -9.86 -17.79
C TYR A 141 -12.93 -9.66 -19.20
N VAL A 142 -13.07 -10.75 -19.96
CA VAL A 142 -13.64 -10.76 -21.32
C VAL A 142 -15.04 -11.36 -21.24
N ILE A 143 -16.06 -10.50 -21.28
CA ILE A 143 -17.46 -10.86 -20.99
C ILE A 143 -17.97 -11.92 -21.96
N GLU A 144 -17.71 -11.75 -23.25
CA GLU A 144 -18.19 -12.62 -24.33
C GLU A 144 -17.65 -14.05 -24.20
N GLN A 145 -16.46 -14.19 -23.61
CA GLN A 145 -15.79 -15.47 -23.41
C GLN A 145 -15.89 -15.97 -21.97
N SER A 146 -16.45 -15.15 -21.07
CA SER A 146 -16.60 -15.47 -19.65
C SER A 146 -15.29 -15.91 -18.98
N LEU A 147 -14.17 -15.30 -19.36
CA LEU A 147 -12.82 -15.64 -18.88
C LEU A 147 -12.02 -14.38 -18.55
N TYR A 148 -10.93 -14.55 -17.80
CA TYR A 148 -9.94 -13.52 -17.61
C TYR A 148 -8.76 -13.70 -18.56
N ARG A 149 -8.17 -12.59 -19.03
CA ARG A 149 -7.06 -12.57 -19.97
C ARG A 149 -6.00 -11.55 -19.54
N ASP A 150 -4.77 -12.03 -19.38
CA ASP A 150 -3.59 -11.21 -19.10
C ASP A 150 -3.20 -10.39 -20.35
N SER A 151 -3.03 -9.08 -20.19
CA SER A 151 -2.76 -8.15 -21.31
C SER A 151 -1.38 -8.32 -21.95
N CYS A 152 -0.40 -8.87 -21.23
CA CYS A 152 0.98 -8.98 -21.69
C CYS A 152 1.27 -10.34 -22.33
N THR A 153 0.73 -11.40 -21.75
CA THR A 153 1.09 -12.80 -22.10
C THR A 153 -0.02 -13.53 -22.84
N ASN A 154 -1.23 -12.95 -22.93
CA ASN A 154 -2.44 -13.62 -23.38
C ASN A 154 -2.80 -14.89 -22.59
N ALA A 155 -2.21 -15.09 -21.40
CA ALA A 155 -2.62 -16.13 -20.46
C ALA A 155 -4.11 -15.97 -20.13
N THR A 156 -4.84 -17.09 -20.12
CA THR A 156 -6.28 -17.08 -19.82
C THR A 156 -6.61 -17.86 -18.57
N TYR A 157 -7.64 -17.39 -17.86
CA TYR A 157 -8.11 -17.97 -16.61
C TYR A 157 -9.63 -18.09 -16.62
N ASP A 158 -10.16 -19.12 -15.97
CA ASP A 158 -11.60 -19.31 -15.81
C ASP A 158 -12.21 -18.29 -14.84
N ARG A 159 -13.54 -18.36 -14.63
CA ARG A 159 -14.24 -17.47 -13.68
C ARG A 159 -13.74 -17.56 -12.24
N ALA A 160 -13.10 -18.66 -11.86
CA ALA A 160 -12.50 -18.86 -10.54
C ALA A 160 -11.03 -18.38 -10.48
N GLY A 161 -10.47 -17.91 -11.60
CA GLY A 161 -9.07 -17.52 -11.74
C GLY A 161 -8.12 -18.70 -11.92
N ALA A 162 -8.61 -19.91 -12.20
CA ALA A 162 -7.76 -21.06 -12.51
C ALA A 162 -7.24 -20.98 -13.95
N PRO A 163 -6.00 -21.42 -14.22
CA PRO A 163 -5.39 -21.28 -15.55
C PRO A 163 -6.08 -22.20 -16.57
N LEU A 164 -6.53 -21.63 -17.68
CA LEU A 164 -7.12 -22.38 -18.79
C LEU A 164 -6.06 -22.70 -19.85
N SER A 165 -5.44 -21.66 -20.43
CA SER A 165 -4.45 -21.79 -21.50
C SER A 165 -3.41 -20.66 -21.49
N GLY A 166 -2.38 -20.79 -22.33
CA GLY A 166 -1.30 -19.82 -22.47
C GLY A 166 -0.21 -20.00 -21.40
N PHE A 167 0.53 -18.91 -21.14
CA PHE A 167 1.66 -18.88 -20.20
C PHE A 167 1.27 -18.82 -18.71
N ALA A 168 0.04 -19.23 -18.35
CA ALA A 168 -0.41 -19.21 -16.96
C ALA A 168 0.21 -20.36 -16.15
N ALA A 169 1.29 -20.11 -15.40
CA ALA A 169 1.93 -21.15 -14.58
C ALA A 169 1.17 -21.43 -13.28
N ARG A 170 0.40 -20.45 -12.78
CA ARG A 170 -0.44 -20.58 -11.59
C ARG A 170 -1.76 -19.82 -11.72
N SER A 171 -2.69 -20.11 -10.81
CA SER A 171 -3.98 -19.41 -10.71
C SER A 171 -3.80 -17.95 -10.29
N LEU A 172 -4.83 -17.13 -10.47
CA LEU A 172 -4.85 -15.77 -9.95
C LEU A 172 -4.93 -15.77 -8.42
N ASP A 173 -4.31 -14.76 -7.82
CA ASP A 173 -4.35 -14.56 -6.37
C ASP A 173 -5.78 -14.18 -5.92
N ARG A 174 -6.18 -14.66 -4.75
CA ARG A 174 -7.51 -14.46 -4.18
C ARG A 174 -7.41 -13.66 -2.88
N PHE A 175 -8.44 -12.89 -2.59
CA PHE A 175 -8.56 -12.18 -1.31
C PHE A 175 -9.65 -12.81 -0.46
N GLU A 176 -9.44 -12.84 0.85
CA GLU A 176 -10.53 -13.21 1.75
C GLU A 176 -11.61 -12.12 1.71
N SER A 177 -12.86 -12.55 1.67
CA SER A 177 -13.99 -11.62 1.67
C SER A 177 -15.15 -12.20 2.48
N ARG A 178 -15.94 -11.30 3.05
CA ARG A 178 -17.18 -11.63 3.76
C ARG A 178 -18.28 -10.71 3.28
N VAL A 179 -19.49 -11.26 3.17
CA VAL A 179 -20.67 -10.46 2.85
C VAL A 179 -21.37 -10.10 4.16
N THR A 180 -21.50 -8.80 4.42
CA THR A 180 -22.09 -8.26 5.66
C THR A 180 -23.17 -7.26 5.27
N GLY A 181 -24.44 -7.65 5.39
CA GLY A 181 -25.57 -6.83 4.96
C GLY A 181 -25.50 -6.46 3.47
N ASP A 182 -25.40 -5.16 3.20
CA ASP A 182 -25.34 -4.57 1.86
C ASP A 182 -23.90 -4.36 1.35
N ALA A 183 -22.89 -4.88 2.04
CA ALA A 183 -21.49 -4.74 1.64
C ALA A 183 -20.78 -6.08 1.48
N VAL A 184 -19.88 -6.15 0.51
CA VAL A 184 -18.81 -7.16 0.44
C VAL A 184 -17.56 -6.50 1.01
N VAL A 185 -17.12 -6.97 2.18
CA VAL A 185 -15.89 -6.52 2.84
C VAL A 185 -14.76 -7.44 2.41
N VAL A 186 -13.75 -6.87 1.77
CA VAL A 186 -12.57 -7.58 1.26
C VAL A 186 -11.38 -7.25 2.14
N ASP A 187 -10.70 -8.27 2.66
CA ASP A 187 -9.46 -8.13 3.42
C ASP A 187 -8.27 -8.13 2.45
N LEU A 188 -7.60 -6.98 2.29
CA LEU A 188 -6.47 -6.80 1.38
C LEU A 188 -5.12 -7.28 1.99
N GLU A 189 -5.09 -7.61 3.28
CA GLU A 189 -3.93 -8.20 3.94
C GLU A 189 -3.90 -9.70 3.79
N ARG A 190 -5.08 -10.33 3.78
CA ARG A 190 -5.25 -11.78 3.63
C ARG A 190 -5.37 -12.18 2.16
N THR A 191 -4.22 -12.18 1.48
CA THR A 191 -4.11 -12.70 0.12
C THR A 191 -3.73 -14.19 0.13
N ARG A 192 -4.51 -15.01 -0.58
CA ARG A 192 -4.19 -16.41 -0.88
C ARG A 192 -3.58 -16.49 -2.27
N LEU A 193 -2.34 -16.96 -2.35
CA LEU A 193 -1.68 -17.13 -3.65
C LEU A 193 -2.37 -18.19 -4.48
N GLY A 194 -2.50 -17.93 -5.78
CA GLY A 194 -3.03 -18.90 -6.71
C GLY A 194 -2.16 -20.15 -6.81
N ALA A 195 -2.81 -21.31 -6.86
CA ALA A 195 -2.16 -22.62 -6.96
C ALA A 195 -1.49 -22.82 -8.32
N CYS A 196 -0.32 -23.43 -8.33
CA CYS A 196 0.40 -23.77 -9.56
C CYS A 196 -0.29 -24.88 -10.35
N ARG A 197 -0.13 -24.83 -11.67
CA ARG A 197 -0.64 -25.86 -12.58
C ARG A 197 0.27 -27.09 -12.49
N PRO A 198 -0.24 -28.27 -12.09
CA PRO A 198 0.57 -29.49 -12.16
C PRO A 198 0.82 -29.89 -13.63
N PRO A 199 1.99 -30.47 -13.98
CA PRO A 199 3.17 -30.74 -13.16
C PRO A 199 4.33 -29.75 -13.41
N SER A 200 4.07 -28.56 -13.96
CA SER A 200 5.13 -27.67 -14.41
C SER A 200 5.82 -26.96 -13.24
N SER A 201 7.04 -27.42 -12.93
CA SER A 201 8.13 -26.78 -12.18
C SER A 201 8.25 -27.10 -10.68
N GLU A 202 9.46 -27.57 -10.33
CA GLU A 202 10.00 -27.81 -8.98
C GLU A 202 10.08 -26.52 -8.12
N SER A 203 9.74 -25.35 -8.68
CA SER A 203 9.93 -24.03 -8.07
C SER A 203 8.66 -23.41 -7.50
N CYS A 204 7.56 -24.16 -7.46
CA CYS A 204 6.23 -23.64 -7.13
C CYS A 204 5.79 -24.04 -5.72
N SER A 205 5.41 -23.07 -4.89
CA SER A 205 4.86 -23.35 -3.55
C SER A 205 3.54 -24.13 -3.63
N PRO A 206 3.28 -25.08 -2.71
CA PRO A 206 2.06 -25.86 -2.71
C PRO A 206 0.81 -24.97 -2.56
N ALA A 207 -0.30 -25.42 -3.12
CA ALA A 207 -1.59 -24.75 -2.99
C ALA A 207 -1.93 -24.53 -1.50
N SER A 208 -2.30 -23.31 -1.12
CA SER A 208 -2.62 -22.90 0.26
C SER A 208 -1.41 -22.69 1.19
N ALA A 209 -0.18 -22.61 0.67
CA ALA A 209 0.95 -22.14 1.47
C ALA A 209 0.65 -20.73 2.01
N PRO A 210 0.73 -20.49 3.33
CA PRO A 210 0.50 -19.16 3.89
C PRO A 210 1.55 -18.17 3.38
N VAL A 211 1.10 -17.01 2.92
CA VAL A 211 2.01 -15.93 2.54
C VAL A 211 2.51 -15.26 3.81
N TYR A 212 3.74 -15.58 4.21
CA TYR A 212 4.40 -14.84 5.28
C TYR A 212 4.77 -13.45 4.75
N ARG A 213 4.08 -12.40 5.22
CA ARG A 213 4.61 -11.04 5.13
C ARG A 213 5.36 -10.75 6.43
N PRO A 214 6.68 -10.45 6.37
CA PRO A 214 7.36 -9.92 7.54
C PRO A 214 6.65 -8.63 7.94
N THR A 215 6.11 -8.61 9.16
CA THR A 215 5.71 -7.37 9.83
C THR A 215 6.96 -6.53 10.02
N TYR A 216 7.06 -5.43 9.27
CA TYR A 216 8.09 -4.41 9.46
C TYR A 216 7.70 -3.49 10.62
#